data_AF-A0A6B3CA75-F1
#
_entry.id   AF-A0A6B3CA75-F1
#
_cell.length_a   1.000
_cell.length_b   1.000
_cell.length_c   1.000
_cell.angle_alpha   90.00
_cell.angle_beta   90.00
_cell.angle_gamma   90.00
#
_symmetry.space_group_name_H-M   'P 1'
#
loop_
_entity.id
_entity.type
_entity.pdbx_description
1 polymer ?
#
loop_
_entity_poly.entity_id
_entity_poly.type
_entity_poly.pdbx_seq_one_letter_code
_entity_poly.pdbx_strand_id
1 'polypeptide(L)'
;IKGAEIIAIGAAQGFSWTVTIDAGSKDGIERDMTVLNGEGLVGRVSTVGPDTATVVLANDPDFTVGTRLEKTGEFGFATGQGDRAMSVQMLNGKAKINPGDRLVTFGSRGNKPFVPGVPIGEVVKVDP
;
A
#
# COMPACT_ATOMS: atom_id res chain seq x y z
N ILE A 1 7.12 -15.18 1.92
CA ILE A 1 7.69 -13.81 1.99
C ILE A 1 9.09 -13.91 1.37
N LYS A 2 9.44 -13.00 0.46
CA LYS A 2 10.76 -12.93 -0.20
C LYS A 2 11.35 -11.55 0.11
N GLY A 3 12.59 -11.52 0.61
CA GLY A 3 13.34 -10.27 0.79
C GLY A 3 13.94 -9.79 -0.53
N ALA A 4 14.05 -8.49 -0.68
CA ALA A 4 14.62 -7.81 -1.84
C ALA A 4 15.11 -6.40 -1.44
N GLU A 5 16.05 -5.85 -2.19
CA GLU A 5 16.59 -4.50 -2.04
C GLU A 5 16.11 -3.57 -3.16
N ILE A 6 16.00 -2.27 -2.85
CA ILE A 6 15.70 -1.26 -3.86
C ILE A 6 16.97 -0.95 -4.64
N ILE A 7 16.93 -1.16 -5.95
CA ILE A 7 18.08 -0.94 -6.86
C ILE A 7 17.87 0.25 -7.80
N ALA A 8 16.64 0.75 -7.93
CA ALA A 8 16.34 1.98 -8.65
C ALA A 8 15.08 2.65 -8.12
N ILE A 9 15.04 3.97 -8.19
CA ILE A 9 13.86 4.79 -7.90
C ILE A 9 13.36 5.34 -9.24
N GLY A 10 12.06 5.16 -9.50
CA GLY A 10 11.42 5.70 -10.70
C GLY A 10 11.45 7.23 -10.72
N ALA A 11 11.46 7.82 -11.91
CA ALA A 11 11.45 9.28 -12.04
C ALA A 11 10.11 9.85 -11.55
N ALA A 12 10.10 10.55 -10.41
CA ALA A 12 8.93 11.27 -9.89
C ALA A 12 8.35 12.28 -10.90
N GLN A 13 9.17 12.73 -11.86
CA GLN A 13 8.76 13.59 -12.98
C GLN A 13 7.76 12.92 -13.94
N GLY A 14 7.57 11.59 -13.86
CA GLY A 14 6.71 10.80 -14.74
C GLY A 14 5.31 10.47 -14.20
N PHE A 15 4.81 11.21 -13.20
CA PHE A 15 3.50 11.02 -12.56
C PHE A 15 3.30 9.71 -11.77
N SER A 16 4.26 8.77 -11.80
CA SER A 16 4.16 7.53 -11.02
C SER A 16 5.31 7.36 -10.03
N TRP A 17 4.94 6.99 -8.81
CA TRP A 17 5.83 6.75 -7.69
C TRP A 17 6.15 5.26 -7.67
N THR A 18 7.33 4.92 -8.18
CA THR A 18 7.76 3.53 -8.31
C THR A 18 9.17 3.30 -7.81
N VAL A 19 9.44 2.05 -7.42
CA VAL A 19 10.79 1.56 -7.17
C VAL A 19 10.99 0.25 -7.91
N THR A 20 12.24 -0.06 -8.25
CA THR A 20 12.64 -1.36 -8.78
C THR A 20 13.37 -2.14 -7.70
N ILE A 21 12.98 -3.40 -7.53
CA ILE A 21 13.60 -4.34 -6.59
C ILE A 21 14.40 -5.40 -7.34
N ASP A 22 15.44 -5.93 -6.68
CA ASP A 22 16.37 -6.96 -7.20
C ASP A 22 15.83 -8.41 -7.14
N ALA A 23 14.51 -8.56 -7.09
CA ALA A 23 13.84 -9.86 -7.11
C ALA A 23 12.81 -9.92 -8.23
N GLY A 24 12.83 -11.01 -9.00
CA GLY A 24 11.98 -11.21 -10.17
C GLY A 24 11.19 -12.51 -10.14
N SER A 25 10.71 -12.94 -11.31
CA SER A 25 9.94 -14.19 -11.43
C SER A 25 10.74 -15.44 -11.07
N LYS A 26 12.08 -15.42 -11.24
CA LYS A 26 12.96 -16.51 -10.78
C LYS A 26 13.00 -16.63 -9.26
N ASP A 27 12.68 -15.56 -8.54
CA ASP A 27 12.55 -15.52 -7.08
C ASP A 27 11.13 -15.83 -6.59
N GLY A 28 10.21 -16.14 -7.52
CA GLY A 28 8.80 -16.37 -7.22
C GLY A 28 8.00 -15.08 -7.03
N ILE A 29 8.51 -13.92 -7.43
CA ILE A 29 7.72 -12.68 -7.44
C ILE A 29 6.67 -12.77 -8.55
N GLU A 30 5.44 -12.36 -8.22
CA GLU A 30 4.33 -12.29 -9.16
C GLU A 30 3.72 -10.89 -9.16
N ARG A 31 3.06 -10.55 -10.26
CA ARG A 31 2.23 -9.35 -10.34
C ARG A 31 1.18 -9.38 -9.23
N ASP A 32 0.86 -8.19 -8.72
CA ASP A 32 -0.10 -7.98 -7.64
C ASP A 32 0.34 -8.54 -6.27
N MET A 33 1.60 -8.95 -6.09
CA MET A 33 2.11 -9.24 -4.75
C MET A 33 2.20 -7.95 -3.90
N THR A 34 1.81 -8.05 -2.64
CA THR A 34 1.94 -6.97 -1.65
C THR A 34 3.42 -6.78 -1.28
N VAL A 35 3.84 -5.52 -1.21
CA VAL A 35 5.19 -5.15 -0.75
C VAL A 35 5.04 -4.41 0.57
N LEU A 36 5.79 -4.86 1.58
CA LEU A 36 5.77 -4.31 2.93
C LEU A 36 7.17 -4.32 3.53
N ASN A 37 7.41 -3.45 4.51
CA ASN A 37 8.64 -3.41 5.32
C ASN A 37 8.29 -3.54 6.81
N GLY A 38 9.25 -3.23 7.70
CA GLY A 38 9.05 -3.30 9.16
C GLY A 38 8.01 -2.32 9.71
N GLU A 39 7.63 -1.29 8.95
CA GLU A 39 6.67 -0.25 9.38
C GLU A 39 5.29 -0.44 8.77
N GLY A 40 5.18 -1.09 7.61
CA GLY A 40 3.90 -1.38 7.00
C GLY A 40 3.94 -1.50 5.48
N LEU A 41 2.83 -1.13 4.86
CA LEU A 41 2.59 -1.20 3.42
C LEU A 41 3.53 -0.24 2.68
N VAL A 42 4.36 -0.80 1.81
CA VAL A 42 5.19 -0.03 0.88
C VAL A 42 4.46 0.17 -0.45
N GLY A 43 3.74 -0.86 -0.92
CA GLY A 43 3.05 -0.79 -2.20
C GLY A 43 2.70 -2.16 -2.75
N ARG A 44 2.73 -2.28 -4.07
CA ARG A 44 2.39 -3.51 -4.78
C ARG A 44 3.21 -3.69 -6.04
N VAL A 45 3.56 -4.93 -6.33
CA VAL A 45 4.22 -5.29 -7.59
C VAL A 45 3.28 -5.00 -8.77
N SER A 46 3.72 -4.15 -9.70
CA SER A 46 2.99 -3.79 -10.93
C SER A 46 3.49 -4.57 -12.15
N THR A 47 4.81 -4.77 -12.24
CA THR A 47 5.48 -5.46 -13.37
C THR A 47 6.56 -6.38 -12.83
N VAL A 48 6.76 -7.53 -13.48
CA VAL A 48 7.76 -8.53 -13.10
C VAL A 48 8.60 -8.90 -14.32
N GLY A 49 9.92 -8.72 -14.19
CA GLY A 49 10.93 -9.29 -15.08
C GLY A 49 11.55 -10.56 -14.50
N PRO A 50 12.51 -11.19 -15.20
CA PRO A 50 13.14 -12.42 -14.73
C PRO A 50 13.88 -12.27 -13.40
N ASP A 51 14.64 -11.17 -13.26
CA ASP A 51 15.55 -10.94 -12.13
C ASP A 51 15.19 -9.67 -11.33
N THR A 52 14.21 -8.89 -11.78
CA THR A 52 13.77 -7.64 -11.12
C THR A 52 12.26 -7.48 -11.20
N ALA A 53 11.70 -6.61 -10.37
CA ALA A 53 10.30 -6.25 -10.42
C ALA A 53 10.10 -4.76 -10.12
N THR A 54 9.04 -4.18 -10.67
CA THR A 54 8.62 -2.81 -10.40
C THR A 54 7.50 -2.82 -9.38
N VAL A 55 7.62 -1.96 -8.38
CA VAL A 55 6.64 -1.73 -7.31
C VAL A 55 6.05 -0.35 -7.51
N VAL A 56 4.72 -0.27 -7.60
CA VAL A 56 4.01 1.00 -7.42
C VAL A 56 3.85 1.26 -5.94
N LEU A 57 4.28 2.43 -5.49
CA LEU A 57 4.32 2.81 -4.09
C LEU A 57 2.92 3.21 -3.58
N ALA A 58 2.69 3.01 -2.28
CA ALA A 58 1.42 3.33 -1.65
C ALA A 58 1.09 4.84 -1.63
N ASN A 59 2.10 5.70 -1.80
CA ASN A 59 1.93 7.15 -1.88
C ASN A 59 1.62 7.64 -3.29
N ASP A 60 1.67 6.79 -4.32
CA ASP A 60 1.27 7.13 -5.68
C ASP A 60 -0.19 7.61 -5.69
N PRO A 61 -0.52 8.78 -6.31
CA PRO A 61 -1.90 9.28 -6.39
C PRO A 61 -2.92 8.32 -7.02
N ASP A 62 -2.47 7.42 -7.91
CA ASP A 62 -3.31 6.42 -8.55
C ASP A 62 -3.36 5.10 -7.74
N PHE A 63 -2.60 5.00 -6.65
CA PHE A 63 -2.65 3.85 -5.75
C PHE A 63 -3.81 3.98 -4.77
N THR A 64 -4.69 2.97 -4.78
CA THR A 64 -5.76 2.81 -3.80
C THR A 64 -5.74 1.42 -3.19
N VAL A 65 -5.93 1.36 -1.87
CA VAL A 65 -5.99 0.12 -1.10
C VAL A 65 -7.23 0.08 -0.21
N GLY A 66 -7.88 -1.08 -0.17
CA GLY A 66 -8.94 -1.34 0.80
C GLY A 66 -8.37 -1.43 2.21
N THR A 67 -8.98 -0.70 3.12
CA THR A 67 -8.52 -0.55 4.51
C THR A 67 -9.61 -0.93 5.49
N ARG A 68 -9.19 -1.19 6.72
CA ARG A 68 -10.08 -1.23 7.86
C ARG A 68 -9.43 -0.59 9.09
N LEU A 69 -10.25 -0.01 9.95
CA LEU A 69 -9.81 0.38 11.29
C LEU A 69 -9.41 -0.85 12.08
N GLU A 70 -8.23 -0.83 12.69
CA GLU A 70 -7.69 -1.97 13.43
C GLU A 70 -8.57 -2.32 14.64
N LYS A 71 -9.08 -1.30 15.35
CA LYS A 71 -9.88 -1.47 16.56
C LYS A 71 -11.33 -1.89 16.29
N THR A 72 -11.99 -1.24 15.33
CA THR A 72 -13.44 -1.40 15.10
C THR A 72 -13.77 -2.28 13.91
N GLY A 73 -12.82 -2.49 13.00
CA GLY A 73 -13.03 -3.24 11.76
C GLY A 73 -13.82 -2.48 10.69
N GLU A 74 -14.16 -1.20 10.90
CA GLU A 74 -14.88 -0.42 9.88
C GLU A 74 -14.03 -0.24 8.62
N PHE A 75 -14.67 -0.38 7.45
CA PHE A 75 -14.00 -0.37 6.16
C PHE A 75 -13.88 1.01 5.54
N GLY A 76 -12.82 1.20 4.77
CA GLY A 76 -12.61 2.40 3.95
C GLY A 76 -11.63 2.13 2.82
N PHE A 77 -11.32 3.18 2.06
CA PHE A 77 -10.28 3.17 1.03
C PHE A 77 -9.25 4.23 1.36
N ALA A 78 -7.97 3.88 1.24
CA ALA A 78 -6.87 4.82 1.35
C ALA A 78 -6.24 5.04 -0.02
N THR A 79 -6.01 6.30 -0.37
CA THR A 79 -5.42 6.71 -1.65
C THR A 79 -4.17 7.55 -1.40
N GLY A 80 -3.11 7.26 -2.14
CA GLY A 80 -1.86 8.01 -2.09
C GLY A 80 -2.05 9.48 -2.49
N GLN A 81 -1.15 10.35 -2.06
CA GLN A 81 -1.21 11.80 -2.31
C GLN A 81 0.17 12.41 -2.62
N GLY A 82 1.10 11.59 -3.15
CA GLY A 82 2.49 11.96 -3.40
C GLY A 82 3.24 12.24 -2.10
N ASP A 83 3.69 13.49 -1.92
CA ASP A 83 4.41 13.94 -0.73
C ASP A 83 3.49 14.29 0.45
N ARG A 84 2.17 14.20 0.28
CA ARG A 84 1.18 14.47 1.34
C ARG A 84 0.73 13.17 2.01
N ALA A 85 0.16 13.29 3.20
CA ALA A 85 -0.49 12.18 3.88
C ALA A 85 -1.58 11.56 3.00
N MET A 86 -1.74 10.23 3.08
CA MET A 86 -2.79 9.51 2.37
C MET A 86 -4.17 10.04 2.75
N SER A 87 -5.06 10.12 1.76
CA SER A 87 -6.47 10.41 2.01
C SER A 87 -7.20 9.10 2.30
N VAL A 88 -8.07 9.08 3.31
CA VAL A 88 -8.87 7.91 3.67
C VAL A 88 -10.35 8.26 3.64
N GLN A 89 -11.11 7.49 2.86
CA GLN A 89 -12.56 7.59 2.81
C GLN A 89 -13.20 6.37 3.44
N MET A 90 -13.96 6.56 4.51
CA MET A 90 -14.72 5.48 5.15
C MET A 90 -15.99 5.16 4.36
N LEU A 91 -16.35 3.87 4.31
CA LEU A 91 -17.61 3.43 3.71
C LEU A 91 -18.82 3.75 4.60
N ASN A 92 -18.63 3.66 5.91
CA ASN A 92 -19.63 4.08 6.88
C ASN A 92 -19.40 5.56 7.23
N GLY A 93 -20.24 6.46 6.71
CA GLY A 93 -20.16 7.89 7.05
C GLY A 93 -20.50 8.22 8.52
N LYS A 94 -20.98 7.24 9.30
CA LYS A 94 -21.20 7.36 10.75
C LYS A 94 -20.06 6.75 11.58
N ALA A 95 -19.01 6.28 10.92
CA ALA A 95 -17.81 5.76 11.56
C ALA A 95 -17.24 6.80 12.53
N LYS A 96 -16.96 6.38 13.75
CA LYS A 96 -16.28 7.24 14.73
C LYS A 96 -14.78 7.04 14.59
N ILE A 97 -14.13 8.00 13.95
CA ILE A 97 -12.68 8.01 13.72
C ILE A 97 -12.08 9.11 14.59
N ASN A 98 -10.96 8.81 15.25
CA ASN A 98 -10.20 9.80 16.00
C ASN A 98 -8.75 9.83 15.50
N PRO A 99 -8.05 10.98 15.61
CA PRO A 99 -6.61 10.99 15.52
C PRO A 99 -6.00 9.94 16.46
N GLY A 100 -5.01 9.19 15.99
CA GLY A 100 -4.46 8.05 16.73
C GLY A 100 -5.04 6.69 16.36
N ASP A 101 -6.14 6.64 15.60
CA ASP A 101 -6.67 5.36 15.14
C ASP A 101 -5.81 4.78 14.01
N ARG A 102 -5.50 3.49 14.12
CA ARG A 102 -4.66 2.76 13.17
C ARG A 102 -5.49 2.12 12.06
N LEU A 103 -4.98 2.22 10.84
CA LEU A 103 -5.53 1.54 9.67
C LEU A 103 -4.62 0.41 9.23
N VAL A 104 -5.25 -0.69 8.85
CA VAL A 104 -4.59 -1.85 8.26
C VAL A 104 -5.25 -2.21 6.93
N THR A 105 -4.54 -2.92 6.07
CA THR A 105 -5.13 -3.47 4.83
C THR A 105 -6.32 -4.37 5.17
N PHE A 106 -7.42 -4.18 4.46
CA PHE A 106 -8.56 -5.10 4.52
C PHE A 106 -8.19 -6.50 4.03
N GLY A 107 -7.30 -6.55 3.03
CA GLY A 107 -6.91 -7.75 2.34
C GLY A 107 -7.77 -8.02 1.11
N SER A 108 -7.35 -8.98 0.32
CA SER A 108 -8.00 -9.37 -0.93
C SER A 108 -8.14 -10.89 -0.99
N ARG A 109 -9.11 -11.37 -1.78
CA ARG A 109 -9.31 -12.81 -1.97
C ARG A 109 -8.02 -13.42 -2.53
N GLY A 110 -7.52 -14.48 -1.90
CA GLY A 110 -6.27 -15.12 -2.31
C GLY A 110 -5.02 -14.29 -2.01
N ASN A 111 -5.09 -13.33 -1.07
CA ASN A 111 -3.96 -12.53 -0.58
C ASN A 111 -3.29 -11.64 -1.65
N LYS A 112 -3.98 -11.39 -2.77
CA LYS A 112 -3.56 -10.50 -3.85
C LYS A 112 -4.76 -9.65 -4.30
N PRO A 113 -4.61 -8.34 -4.55
CA PRO A 113 -3.37 -7.56 -4.49
C PRO A 113 -2.78 -7.33 -3.09
N PHE A 114 -3.62 -7.44 -2.05
CA PHE A 114 -3.22 -7.11 -0.69
C PHE A 114 -3.42 -8.27 0.27
N VAL A 115 -2.38 -8.63 1.02
CA VAL A 115 -2.53 -9.48 2.22
C VAL A 115 -3.28 -8.69 3.30
N PRO A 116 -4.18 -9.32 4.09
CA PRO A 116 -4.91 -8.63 5.16
C PRO A 116 -4.00 -8.28 6.34
N GLY A 117 -4.30 -7.16 7.02
CA GLY A 117 -3.69 -6.80 8.30
C GLY A 117 -2.32 -6.11 8.23
N VAL A 118 -1.85 -5.71 7.04
CA VAL A 118 -0.62 -4.91 6.92
C VAL A 118 -0.89 -3.50 7.43
N PRO A 119 -0.08 -2.95 8.35
CA PRO A 119 -0.21 -1.56 8.76
C PRO A 119 -0.12 -0.60 7.58
N ILE A 120 -1.00 0.39 7.53
CA ILE A 120 -0.97 1.46 6.52
C ILE A 120 -0.52 2.75 7.17
N GLY A 121 -1.05 3.06 8.36
CA GLY A 121 -0.71 4.27 9.08
C GLY A 121 -1.68 4.57 10.21
N GLU A 122 -1.56 5.80 10.72
CA GLU A 122 -2.34 6.35 11.80
C GLU A 122 -3.09 7.60 11.33
N VAL A 123 -4.33 7.77 11.78
CA VAL A 123 -5.11 8.96 11.47
C VAL A 123 -4.47 10.16 12.15
N VAL A 124 -4.09 11.17 11.35
CA VAL A 124 -3.51 12.43 11.85
C VAL A 124 -4.54 13.56 11.94
N LYS A 125 -5.59 13.50 11.11
CA LYS A 125 -6.65 14.51 11.03
C LYS A 125 -7.92 13.87 10.49
N VAL A 126 -9.07 14.34 10.97
CA VAL A 126 -10.40 14.00 10.43
C VAL A 126 -11.03 15.30 9.96
N ASP A 127 -11.40 15.36 8.68
CA ASP A 127 -12.14 16.50 8.14
C ASP A 127 -13.66 16.28 8.36
N PRO A 128 -14.43 17.34 8.71
CA PRO A 128 -15.87 17.24 8.97
C PRO A 128 -16.72 16.85 7.76
#